data_AF-A0A8H5AEQ1-F1
#
_entry.id   AF-A0A8H5AEQ1-F1
#
_cell.length_a   1.000
_cell.length_b   1.000
_cell.length_c   1.000
_cell.angle_alpha   90.00
_cell.angle_beta   90.00
_cell.angle_gamma   90.00
#
_symmetry.space_group_name_H-M   'P 1'
#
loop_
_entity.id
_entity.type
_entity.pdbx_description
1 polymer ?
#
loop_
_entity_poly.entity_id
_entity_poly.type
_entity_poly.pdbx_seq_one_letter_code
_entity_poly.pdbx_strand_id
1 'polypeptide(L)'
;MTPQQSPLFTPLATARFTPTPTPGPQSAAPTPAPSTPAPQSVASTPAAHSIASTPAPSSVAFTPAPESSSRGQVTYDMGPPPKKKRGPKPKPLSERKVLRTTPIVRKEASYSKRKKEEVIMWMLHHRVDRRGEMVPPSTTDAENHFQIPRSWVLDRFRATGVSSGIGFEAIKQLLSQSQPYKVILGARNTKNAQKAYDELKFDRESHGVTVLPLELNDLKGVKSFAEQTLDKIGREKIDYLLLNAGLGGVAAEGPGPHGSKWCEPHVVNHLSQHYLVHLLREKLVESKSRIVFVSSGAIRRVSDPSVLDTELKAGSGASASTTYCNTKFTGLLGAQWWRRQLADTNDVVAVSPGLIPGTGLAGRMGITADMADAKSIPEGAQSVLAAMTRSDFPEDRDRIFLTSWGEWWEKSVIEKSTDKELQDKWCPSKEEIEREAGISS
;
A
#
# COMPACT_ATOMS: atom_id res chain seq x y z
N MET A 1 -20.88 40.58 -35.53
CA MET A 1 -20.90 41.40 -34.30
C MET A 1 -20.47 40.52 -33.15
N THR A 2 -19.35 40.89 -32.56
CA THR A 2 -18.47 40.16 -31.64
C THR A 2 -18.99 40.24 -30.21
N PRO A 3 -18.87 39.20 -29.37
CA PRO A 3 -19.03 39.33 -27.92
C PRO A 3 -17.76 39.89 -27.28
N GLN A 4 -17.99 40.77 -26.29
CA GLN A 4 -16.99 41.52 -25.53
C GLN A 4 -15.97 40.64 -24.80
N GLN A 5 -14.70 41.02 -24.95
CA GLN A 5 -13.57 40.56 -24.16
C GLN A 5 -13.48 41.34 -22.84
N SER A 6 -13.27 40.62 -21.75
CA SER A 6 -12.83 41.17 -20.47
C SER A 6 -11.31 41.44 -20.52
N PRO A 7 -10.82 42.56 -19.96
CA PRO A 7 -9.40 42.93 -20.04
C PRO A 7 -8.54 42.26 -18.96
N LEU A 8 -7.48 41.61 -19.45
CA LEU A 8 -6.08 41.68 -19.01
C LEU A 8 -5.79 42.28 -17.62
N PHE A 9 -5.27 41.44 -16.72
CA PHE A 9 -4.50 41.83 -15.53
C PHE A 9 -3.03 42.05 -15.92
N THR A 10 -2.51 43.24 -15.63
CA THR A 10 -1.09 43.61 -15.71
C THR A 10 -0.42 43.35 -14.35
N PRO A 11 0.86 42.90 -14.30
CA PRO A 11 1.50 42.42 -13.07
C PRO A 11 2.02 43.56 -12.20
N LEU A 12 1.84 43.47 -10.87
CA LEU A 12 2.49 44.37 -9.92
C LEU A 12 3.83 43.80 -9.47
N ALA A 13 4.81 44.71 -9.43
CA ALA A 13 6.22 44.45 -9.31
C ALA A 13 6.70 44.04 -7.90
N THR A 14 7.74 43.22 -7.95
CA THR A 14 8.86 43.01 -7.02
C THR A 14 9.07 44.08 -5.94
N ALA A 15 9.01 43.68 -4.66
CA ALA A 15 9.66 44.37 -3.56
C ALA A 15 10.88 43.57 -3.09
N ARG A 16 12.07 44.15 -3.32
CA ARG A 16 13.36 43.70 -2.80
C ARG A 16 13.43 44.07 -1.31
N PHE A 17 13.72 43.10 -0.44
CA PHE A 17 14.14 43.37 0.93
C PHE A 17 15.65 43.22 1.04
N THR A 18 16.33 44.31 1.36
CA THR A 18 17.73 44.37 1.79
C THR A 18 17.84 44.25 3.30
N PRO A 19 18.88 43.59 3.84
CA PRO A 19 19.05 43.33 5.27
C PRO A 19 19.85 44.44 5.98
N THR A 20 19.54 44.70 7.26
CA THR A 20 20.36 45.54 8.15
C THR A 20 20.18 45.08 9.61
N PRO A 21 21.11 45.37 10.54
CA PRO A 21 22.13 44.41 10.94
C PRO A 21 22.06 44.00 12.43
N THR A 22 22.78 42.92 12.74
CA THR A 22 23.05 42.30 14.03
C THR A 22 23.67 43.25 15.07
N PRO A 23 23.29 43.18 16.35
CA PRO A 23 24.15 43.60 17.46
C PRO A 23 24.92 42.39 18.03
N GLY A 24 26.25 42.54 18.14
CA GLY A 24 27.16 41.61 18.81
C GLY A 24 27.08 41.64 20.36
N PRO A 25 27.90 40.83 21.04
CA PRO A 25 27.56 40.22 22.33
C PRO A 25 27.92 41.10 23.54
N GLN A 26 27.12 40.99 24.60
CA GLN A 26 27.48 41.44 25.95
C GLN A 26 27.71 40.25 26.88
N SER A 27 28.76 40.35 27.69
CA SER A 27 29.35 39.32 28.54
C SER A 27 28.89 39.42 30.00
N ALA A 28 28.54 38.25 30.55
CA ALA A 28 28.73 37.73 31.92
C ALA A 28 28.17 38.45 33.17
N ALA A 29 27.33 37.75 33.94
CA ALA A 29 27.65 37.23 35.28
C ALA A 29 26.61 36.17 35.76
N PRO A 30 26.96 35.29 36.72
CA PRO A 30 26.46 33.91 36.79
C PRO A 30 25.46 33.64 37.92
N THR A 31 24.65 32.58 37.80
CA THR A 31 23.88 31.98 38.92
C THR A 31 23.57 30.50 38.59
N PRO A 32 23.32 29.63 39.59
CA PRO A 32 24.24 28.60 40.00
C PRO A 32 23.86 27.19 39.51
N ALA A 33 24.87 26.32 39.46
CA ALA A 33 24.74 24.90 39.14
C ALA A 33 23.94 24.12 40.21
N PRO A 34 23.13 23.13 39.82
CA PRO A 34 22.64 22.13 40.75
C PRO A 34 23.73 21.10 41.06
N SER A 35 23.79 20.76 42.34
CA SER A 35 24.75 19.96 43.07
C SER A 35 24.90 18.51 42.60
N THR A 36 26.16 18.12 42.36
CA THR A 36 26.66 16.74 42.37
C THR A 36 26.68 16.18 43.81
N PRO A 37 26.27 14.94 44.06
CA PRO A 37 26.72 14.19 45.23
C PRO A 37 28.03 13.45 44.88
N ALA A 38 29.07 13.71 45.67
CA ALA A 38 30.31 12.93 45.71
C ALA A 38 30.22 11.82 46.78
N PRO A 39 31.30 11.06 47.04
CA PRO A 39 31.57 9.75 46.49
C PRO A 39 31.36 8.63 47.53
N GLN A 40 31.01 7.43 47.09
CA GLN A 40 31.15 6.24 47.93
C GLN A 40 32.46 5.51 47.65
N SER A 41 33.12 5.18 48.75
CA SER A 41 34.47 4.66 48.88
C SER A 41 34.62 3.20 48.46
N VAL A 42 35.84 2.97 48.02
CA VAL A 42 36.53 1.76 47.55
C VAL A 42 36.64 0.66 48.60
N ALA A 43 36.41 -0.59 48.19
CA ALA A 43 36.91 -1.86 48.73
C ALA A 43 36.36 -2.98 47.81
N SER A 44 37.05 -3.99 47.28
CA SER A 44 38.44 -4.46 47.32
C SER A 44 38.68 -5.31 46.06
N THR A 45 39.93 -5.36 45.63
CA THR A 45 40.54 -6.12 44.52
C THR A 45 40.18 -7.61 44.49
N PRO A 46 40.07 -8.25 43.30
CA PRO A 46 40.46 -9.65 43.11
C PRO A 46 41.86 -9.73 42.48
N ALA A 47 42.70 -10.55 43.11
CA ALA A 47 44.06 -10.84 42.65
C ALA A 47 44.08 -11.74 41.41
N ALA A 48 45.21 -11.64 40.72
CA ALA A 48 45.52 -12.20 39.41
C ALA A 48 45.52 -13.73 39.34
N HIS A 49 45.14 -14.25 38.17
CA HIS A 49 45.74 -15.47 37.65
C HIS A 49 46.16 -15.30 36.18
N SER A 50 47.31 -15.90 35.92
CA SER A 50 48.24 -15.72 34.82
C SER A 50 47.70 -16.13 33.46
N ILE A 51 48.21 -15.39 32.47
CA ILE A 51 48.30 -15.69 31.04
C ILE A 51 48.76 -17.13 30.82
N ALA A 52 48.08 -17.84 29.92
CA ALA A 52 48.58 -19.05 29.28
C ALA A 52 48.23 -19.03 27.79
N SER A 53 49.28 -19.25 27.00
CA SER A 53 49.39 -19.03 25.57
C SER A 53 48.63 -20.08 24.75
N THR A 54 48.14 -19.62 23.60
CA THR A 54 47.58 -20.42 22.50
C THR A 54 48.62 -21.41 21.96
N PRO A 55 48.29 -22.70 21.76
CA PRO A 55 49.06 -23.55 20.88
C PRO A 55 48.45 -23.55 19.46
N ALA A 56 49.33 -23.37 18.48
CA ALA A 56 49.06 -23.62 17.07
C ALA A 56 48.81 -25.13 16.82
N PRO A 57 47.97 -25.52 15.85
CA PRO A 57 47.92 -26.90 15.40
C PRO A 57 49.07 -27.15 14.40
N SER A 58 49.96 -28.06 14.77
CA SER A 58 51.02 -28.57 13.91
C SER A 58 50.49 -29.54 12.85
N SER A 59 51.17 -29.48 11.71
CA SER A 59 51.14 -30.32 10.52
C SER A 59 50.93 -31.83 10.75
N VAL A 60 50.07 -32.44 9.92
CA VAL A 60 50.20 -33.87 9.59
C VAL A 60 50.22 -34.01 8.07
N ALA A 61 51.26 -34.70 7.62
CA ALA A 61 51.64 -34.91 6.23
C ALA A 61 50.73 -35.90 5.49
N PHE A 62 50.69 -35.72 4.18
CA PHE A 62 50.14 -36.58 3.14
C PHE A 62 50.76 -37.99 3.13
N THR A 63 49.93 -39.03 2.92
CA THR A 63 50.15 -40.22 2.06
C THR A 63 48.98 -41.23 2.20
N PRO A 64 48.77 -42.19 1.28
CA PRO A 64 48.07 -42.05 0.00
C PRO A 64 46.72 -42.81 -0.01
N ALA A 65 45.93 -42.60 -1.07
CA ALA A 65 44.63 -43.23 -1.29
C ALA A 65 44.70 -44.77 -1.36
N PRO A 66 43.76 -45.51 -0.76
CA PRO A 66 43.61 -46.93 -1.02
C PRO A 66 42.74 -47.17 -2.26
N GLU A 67 43.19 -48.12 -3.05
CA GLU A 67 42.56 -48.63 -4.26
C GLU A 67 41.17 -49.25 -4.02
N SER A 68 40.43 -49.25 -5.12
CA SER A 68 39.08 -49.74 -5.33
C SER A 68 38.78 -51.11 -4.74
N SER A 69 37.73 -51.17 -3.92
CA SER A 69 37.03 -52.40 -3.57
C SER A 69 35.51 -52.15 -3.68
N SER A 70 34.95 -52.78 -4.71
CA SER A 70 33.55 -52.92 -5.09
C SER A 70 32.51 -52.70 -3.98
N ARG A 71 31.85 -51.54 -4.00
CA ARG A 71 30.49 -51.38 -3.46
C ARG A 71 29.55 -51.18 -4.62
N GLY A 72 28.81 -52.24 -4.96
CA GLY A 72 27.89 -52.27 -6.09
C GLY A 72 26.92 -51.09 -6.04
N GLN A 73 26.91 -50.31 -7.13
CA GLN A 73 25.74 -49.53 -7.48
C GLN A 73 24.59 -50.51 -7.65
N VAL A 74 23.64 -50.50 -6.73
CA VAL A 74 22.30 -51.00 -7.03
C VAL A 74 21.67 -49.94 -7.91
N THR A 75 21.93 -50.02 -9.21
CA THR A 75 21.08 -49.37 -10.21
C THR A 75 19.76 -50.11 -10.18
N TYR A 76 18.70 -49.47 -9.69
CA TYR A 76 17.35 -49.90 -10.04
C TYR A 76 17.18 -49.61 -11.53
N ASP A 77 17.44 -50.62 -12.35
CA ASP A 77 16.99 -50.64 -13.74
C ASP A 77 15.46 -50.71 -13.72
N MET A 78 14.85 -49.53 -13.62
CA MET A 78 13.43 -49.36 -13.86
C MET A 78 13.26 -49.46 -15.37
N GLY A 79 13.25 -50.71 -15.87
CA GLY A 79 12.96 -51.03 -17.25
C GLY A 79 11.70 -50.29 -17.73
N PRO A 80 11.50 -50.17 -19.06
CA PRO A 80 10.49 -49.29 -19.62
C PRO A 80 9.12 -49.51 -18.96
N PRO A 81 8.39 -48.42 -18.63
CA PRO A 81 7.18 -48.52 -17.83
C PRO A 81 6.21 -49.54 -18.43
N PRO A 82 5.53 -50.37 -17.61
CA PRO A 82 4.64 -51.40 -18.12
C PRO A 82 3.62 -50.75 -19.04
N LYS A 83 3.54 -51.24 -20.29
CA LYS A 83 2.57 -50.75 -21.27
C LYS A 83 1.18 -50.84 -20.62
N LYS A 84 0.54 -49.69 -20.37
CA LYS A 84 -0.83 -49.63 -19.86
C LYS A 84 -1.69 -50.55 -20.72
N LYS A 85 -2.34 -51.56 -20.12
CA LYS A 85 -3.33 -52.38 -20.82
C LYS A 85 -4.32 -51.40 -21.46
N ARG A 86 -4.38 -51.39 -22.79
CA ARG A 86 -5.34 -50.55 -23.52
C ARG A 86 -6.72 -50.94 -22.99
N GLY A 87 -7.41 -49.97 -22.38
CA GLY A 87 -8.80 -50.16 -21.98
C GLY A 87 -9.64 -50.59 -23.18
N PRO A 88 -10.82 -51.19 -22.95
CA PRO A 88 -11.71 -51.58 -24.03
C PRO A 88 -11.90 -50.41 -25.01
N LYS A 89 -11.84 -50.69 -26.31
CA LYS A 89 -12.05 -49.66 -27.34
C LYS A 89 -13.36 -48.92 -27.01
N PRO A 90 -13.38 -47.58 -27.05
CA PRO A 90 -14.60 -46.83 -26.84
C PRO A 90 -15.67 -47.38 -27.78
N LYS A 91 -16.87 -47.66 -27.25
CA LYS A 91 -17.98 -48.12 -28.08
C LYS A 91 -18.18 -47.16 -29.26
N PRO A 92 -18.46 -47.68 -30.48
CA PRO A 92 -18.85 -46.87 -31.62
C PRO A 92 -19.95 -45.88 -31.23
N LEU A 93 -20.00 -44.70 -31.85
CA LEU A 93 -21.01 -43.69 -31.49
C LEU A 93 -22.44 -44.24 -31.54
N SER A 94 -22.70 -45.17 -32.46
CA SER A 94 -23.98 -45.89 -32.62
C SER A 94 -24.38 -46.74 -31.40
N GLU A 95 -23.43 -47.16 -30.57
CA GLU A 95 -23.64 -48.06 -29.42
C GLU A 95 -23.59 -47.31 -28.07
N ARG A 96 -23.40 -45.98 -28.09
CA ARG A 96 -23.40 -45.16 -26.87
C ARG A 96 -24.84 -44.76 -26.53
N LYS A 97 -25.34 -45.21 -25.38
CA LYS A 97 -26.60 -44.68 -24.83
C LYS A 97 -26.39 -43.20 -24.50
N VAL A 98 -27.11 -42.33 -25.19
CA VAL A 98 -27.16 -40.89 -24.89
C VAL A 98 -27.84 -40.75 -23.53
N LEU A 99 -27.06 -40.46 -22.48
CA LEU A 99 -27.62 -40.00 -21.21
C LEU A 99 -28.37 -38.70 -21.51
N ARG A 100 -29.64 -38.60 -21.07
CA ARG A 100 -30.52 -37.46 -21.30
C ARG A 100 -29.73 -36.16 -21.28
N THR A 101 -29.62 -35.52 -22.44
CA THR A 101 -29.12 -34.16 -22.53
C THR A 101 -30.18 -33.26 -21.92
N THR A 102 -30.01 -32.91 -20.64
CA THR A 102 -30.53 -31.62 -20.20
C THR A 102 -29.95 -30.59 -21.18
N PRO A 103 -30.77 -29.73 -21.80
CA PRO A 103 -30.25 -28.65 -22.62
C PRO A 103 -29.20 -27.91 -21.79
N ILE A 104 -27.98 -27.79 -22.31
CA ILE A 104 -26.99 -26.90 -21.72
C ILE A 104 -27.53 -25.49 -21.95
N VAL A 105 -28.31 -24.99 -21.00
CA VAL A 105 -28.68 -23.58 -20.96
C VAL A 105 -27.43 -22.84 -20.53
N ARG A 106 -26.63 -22.41 -21.51
CA ARG A 106 -25.65 -21.36 -21.28
C ARG A 106 -26.47 -20.13 -20.86
N LYS A 107 -26.46 -19.80 -19.56
CA LYS A 107 -26.89 -18.47 -19.14
C LYS A 107 -25.88 -17.49 -19.73
N GLU A 108 -26.26 -16.77 -20.77
CA GLU A 108 -25.50 -15.63 -21.28
C GLU A 108 -25.46 -14.54 -20.20
N ALA A 109 -24.54 -14.64 -19.25
CA ALA A 109 -24.37 -13.67 -18.17
C ALA A 109 -23.33 -12.57 -18.51
N SER A 110 -23.12 -12.30 -19.81
CA SER A 110 -22.27 -11.20 -20.26
C SER A 110 -23.11 -10.19 -21.04
N TYR A 111 -23.85 -9.33 -20.33
CA TYR A 111 -24.42 -8.16 -20.98
C TYR A 111 -23.28 -7.26 -21.50
N SER A 112 -23.52 -6.54 -22.60
CA SER A 112 -22.49 -5.73 -23.26
C SER A 112 -22.09 -4.50 -22.43
N LYS A 113 -20.91 -3.92 -22.70
CA LYS A 113 -20.47 -2.64 -22.11
C LYS A 113 -21.52 -1.54 -22.29
N ARG A 114 -22.15 -1.49 -23.47
CA ARG A 114 -23.24 -0.58 -23.80
C ARG A 114 -24.46 -0.76 -22.88
N LYS A 115 -24.82 -2.02 -22.54
CA LYS A 115 -25.92 -2.29 -21.63
C LYS A 115 -25.60 -1.84 -20.20
N LYS A 116 -24.33 -1.95 -19.78
CA LYS A 116 -23.87 -1.43 -18.48
C LYS A 116 -23.94 0.10 -18.43
N GLU A 117 -23.52 0.78 -19.50
CA GLU A 117 -23.65 2.24 -19.63
C GLU A 117 -25.11 2.69 -19.62
N GLU A 118 -26.01 1.98 -20.31
CA GLU A 118 -27.45 2.22 -20.30
C GLU A 118 -28.06 2.11 -18.90
N VAL A 119 -27.68 1.07 -18.14
CA VAL A 119 -28.12 0.88 -16.75
C VAL A 119 -27.63 2.00 -15.85
N ILE A 120 -26.36 2.39 -15.96
CA ILE A 120 -25.78 3.48 -15.16
C ILE A 120 -26.45 4.82 -15.50
N MET A 121 -26.60 5.14 -16.79
CA MET A 121 -27.24 6.38 -17.23
C MET A 121 -28.71 6.44 -16.77
N TRP A 122 -29.42 5.32 -16.81
CA TRP A 122 -30.77 5.24 -16.27
C TRP A 122 -30.78 5.47 -14.76
N MET A 123 -29.91 4.83 -13.99
CA MET A 123 -29.83 5.03 -12.54
C MET A 123 -29.47 6.48 -12.15
N LEU A 124 -28.68 7.19 -12.95
CA LEU A 124 -28.34 8.60 -12.72
C LEU A 124 -29.50 9.55 -13.03
N HIS A 125 -30.22 9.29 -14.13
CA HIS A 125 -31.16 10.26 -14.71
C HIS A 125 -32.65 9.94 -14.46
N HIS A 126 -33.02 8.70 -14.13
CA HIS A 126 -34.39 8.39 -13.74
C HIS A 126 -34.65 8.75 -12.28
N ARG A 127 -35.94 8.84 -11.96
CA ARG A 127 -36.45 8.96 -10.60
C ARG A 127 -37.62 7.99 -10.44
N VAL A 128 -37.74 7.42 -9.26
CA VAL A 128 -38.80 6.48 -8.89
C VAL A 128 -39.56 7.12 -7.73
N ASP A 129 -40.89 7.09 -7.80
CA ASP A 129 -41.73 7.53 -6.70
C ASP A 129 -41.68 6.51 -5.56
N ARG A 130 -41.25 6.96 -4.38
CA ARG A 130 -41.42 6.21 -3.14
C ARG A 130 -42.17 7.09 -2.14
N ARG A 131 -43.46 6.76 -1.96
CA ARG A 131 -44.35 7.42 -0.97
C ARG A 131 -44.49 8.94 -1.21
N GLY A 132 -44.56 9.36 -2.47
CA GLY A 132 -44.75 10.75 -2.87
C GLY A 132 -43.45 11.54 -3.03
N GLU A 133 -42.29 10.91 -2.83
CA GLU A 133 -40.97 11.52 -3.03
C GLU A 133 -40.27 10.90 -4.25
N MET A 134 -39.79 11.77 -5.15
CA MET A 134 -39.07 11.37 -6.36
C MET A 134 -37.59 11.14 -6.04
N VAL A 135 -37.23 9.88 -5.81
CA VAL A 135 -35.86 9.50 -5.41
C VAL A 135 -35.13 8.78 -6.56
N PRO A 136 -33.78 8.76 -6.58
CA PRO A 136 -33.04 7.95 -7.54
C PRO A 136 -33.40 6.45 -7.45
N PRO A 137 -33.34 5.70 -8.57
CA PRO A 137 -33.61 4.27 -8.58
C PRO A 137 -32.53 3.47 -7.80
N SER A 138 -32.97 2.47 -7.05
CA SER A 138 -32.10 1.51 -6.37
C SER A 138 -31.61 0.39 -7.30
N THR A 139 -30.67 -0.43 -6.84
CA THR A 139 -30.20 -1.62 -7.58
C THR A 139 -31.30 -2.66 -7.81
N THR A 140 -32.31 -2.71 -6.94
CA THR A 140 -33.52 -3.54 -7.12
C THR A 140 -34.39 -2.99 -8.24
N ASP A 141 -34.52 -1.67 -8.35
CA ASP A 141 -35.28 -1.04 -9.44
C ASP A 141 -34.56 -1.26 -10.77
N ALA A 142 -33.23 -1.20 -10.80
CA ALA A 142 -32.42 -1.51 -11.97
C ALA A 142 -32.50 -3.00 -12.37
N GLU A 143 -32.48 -3.92 -11.41
CA GLU A 143 -32.72 -5.35 -11.67
C GLU A 143 -34.09 -5.55 -12.31
N ASN A 144 -35.14 -4.95 -11.75
CA ASN A 144 -36.49 -5.08 -12.28
C ASN A 144 -36.66 -4.41 -13.64
N HIS A 145 -36.05 -3.23 -13.84
CA HIS A 145 -36.17 -2.45 -15.07
C HIS A 145 -35.40 -3.09 -16.23
N PHE A 146 -34.18 -3.55 -15.99
CA PHE A 146 -33.31 -4.10 -17.02
C PHE A 146 -33.29 -5.63 -17.08
N GLN A 147 -33.99 -6.31 -16.16
CA GLN A 147 -34.01 -7.76 -16.02
C GLN A 147 -32.59 -8.36 -15.87
N ILE A 148 -31.73 -7.65 -15.12
CA ILE A 148 -30.33 -8.03 -14.85
C ILE A 148 -30.17 -8.46 -13.39
N PRO A 149 -29.30 -9.42 -13.06
CA PRO A 149 -29.09 -9.81 -11.67
C PRO A 149 -28.67 -8.62 -10.79
N ARG A 150 -29.20 -8.48 -9.56
CA ARG A 150 -28.73 -7.48 -8.58
C ARG A 150 -27.21 -7.47 -8.40
N SER A 151 -26.58 -8.64 -8.37
CA SER A 151 -25.12 -8.82 -8.28
C SER A 151 -24.34 -8.26 -9.47
N TRP A 152 -25.03 -7.89 -10.55
CA TRP A 152 -24.45 -7.26 -11.75
C TRP A 152 -24.43 -5.73 -11.64
N VAL A 153 -25.32 -5.17 -10.82
CA VAL A 153 -25.40 -3.74 -10.47
C VAL A 153 -24.54 -3.44 -9.23
N LEU A 154 -24.42 -4.42 -8.34
CA LEU A 154 -23.64 -4.37 -7.11
C LEU A 154 -22.22 -4.86 -7.37
N ASP A 155 -21.28 -3.97 -7.28
CA ASP A 155 -19.88 -4.31 -7.33
C ASP A 155 -19.19 -3.24 -6.45
N ARG A 156 -18.05 -3.56 -5.83
CA ARG A 156 -16.88 -2.65 -5.60
C ARG A 156 -16.49 -2.17 -4.18
N PHE A 157 -15.15 -2.20 -3.98
CA PHE A 157 -14.25 -1.45 -3.07
C PHE A 157 -13.54 -2.19 -1.91
N ARG A 158 -12.19 -2.19 -1.82
CA ARG A 158 -11.42 -2.76 -0.67
C ARG A 158 -10.22 -1.87 -0.29
N ALA A 159 -10.02 -1.55 0.98
CA ALA A 159 -9.01 -0.58 1.43
C ALA A 159 -8.17 -1.09 2.59
N THR A 160 -6.86 -0.94 2.53
CA THR A 160 -5.99 -1.25 3.66
C THR A 160 -5.70 -0.01 4.50
N GLY A 161 -5.50 -0.18 5.82
CA GLY A 161 -5.03 0.92 6.66
C GLY A 161 -6.07 1.97 7.03
N VAL A 162 -7.36 1.61 7.05
CA VAL A 162 -8.50 2.52 7.29
C VAL A 162 -9.09 2.38 8.70
N SER A 163 -8.36 1.80 9.65
CA SER A 163 -8.87 1.59 11.01
C SER A 163 -8.83 2.84 11.90
N SER A 164 -8.21 3.95 11.46
CA SER A 164 -8.12 5.20 12.21
C SER A 164 -7.78 6.40 11.31
N GLY A 165 -7.93 7.62 11.84
CA GLY A 165 -7.50 8.86 11.19
C GLY A 165 -8.15 9.08 9.82
N ILE A 166 -7.34 9.50 8.84
CA ILE A 166 -7.78 9.85 7.47
C ILE A 166 -8.44 8.66 6.78
N GLY A 167 -7.87 7.46 6.91
CA GLY A 167 -8.41 6.27 6.27
C GLY A 167 -9.80 5.90 6.80
N PHE A 168 -10.00 5.99 8.12
CA PHE A 168 -11.32 5.75 8.73
C PHE A 168 -12.35 6.77 8.24
N GLU A 169 -12.00 8.06 8.25
CA GLU A 169 -12.91 9.10 7.79
C GLU A 169 -13.22 8.98 6.28
N ALA A 170 -12.24 8.59 5.45
CA ALA A 170 -12.46 8.35 4.03
C ALA A 170 -13.49 7.23 3.80
N ILE A 171 -13.37 6.11 4.53
CA ILE A 171 -14.36 5.02 4.43
C ILE A 171 -15.71 5.43 5.00
N LYS A 172 -15.76 6.16 6.11
CA LYS A 172 -17.01 6.69 6.65
C LYS A 172 -17.74 7.57 5.64
N GLN A 173 -17.03 8.48 4.96
CA GLN A 173 -17.61 9.31 3.89
C GLN A 173 -18.03 8.50 2.66
N LEU A 174 -17.31 7.41 2.36
CA LEU A 174 -17.65 6.49 1.28
C LEU A 174 -18.94 5.73 1.59
N LEU A 175 -19.07 5.22 2.83
CA LEU A 175 -20.25 4.50 3.32
C LEU A 175 -21.48 5.41 3.52
N SER A 176 -21.31 6.74 3.52
CA SER A 176 -22.45 7.67 3.55
C SER A 176 -23.00 8.00 2.16
N GLN A 177 -22.37 7.53 1.09
CA GLN A 177 -22.86 7.73 -0.27
C GLN A 177 -23.94 6.71 -0.61
N SER A 178 -24.84 7.05 -1.55
CA SER A 178 -25.87 6.12 -2.04
C SER A 178 -25.32 4.95 -2.86
N GLN A 179 -24.08 5.07 -3.36
CA GLN A 179 -23.43 4.02 -4.13
C GLN A 179 -23.01 2.86 -3.21
N PRO A 180 -23.43 1.61 -3.46
CA PRO A 180 -23.03 0.44 -2.66
C PRO A 180 -21.52 0.21 -2.60
N TYR A 181 -20.99 -0.19 -1.44
CA TYR A 181 -19.57 -0.47 -1.23
C TYR A 181 -19.33 -1.70 -0.33
N LYS A 182 -18.36 -2.55 -0.67
CA LYS A 182 -17.98 -3.76 0.13
C LYS A 182 -16.54 -3.72 0.64
N VAL A 183 -16.30 -2.96 1.68
CA VAL A 183 -14.97 -2.66 2.21
C VAL A 183 -14.36 -3.85 2.95
N ILE A 184 -13.21 -4.33 2.50
CA ILE A 184 -12.30 -5.13 3.34
C ILE A 184 -11.21 -4.21 3.86
N LEU A 185 -11.00 -4.21 5.18
CA LEU A 185 -9.95 -3.44 5.82
C LEU A 185 -9.03 -4.25 6.70
N GLY A 186 -7.75 -3.92 6.62
CA GLY A 186 -6.71 -4.43 7.49
C GLY A 186 -6.55 -3.58 8.75
N ALA A 187 -6.55 -4.22 9.91
CA ALA A 187 -6.33 -3.57 11.20
C ALA A 187 -5.52 -4.45 12.15
N ARG A 188 -4.69 -3.82 12.98
CA ARG A 188 -3.91 -4.50 14.04
C ARG A 188 -4.81 -5.04 15.15
N ASN A 189 -5.74 -4.19 15.61
CA ASN A 189 -6.79 -4.56 16.56
C ASN A 189 -8.13 -4.63 15.82
N THR A 190 -8.45 -5.82 15.32
CA THR A 190 -9.67 -6.06 14.54
C THR A 190 -10.94 -5.81 15.34
N LYS A 191 -10.96 -6.13 16.64
CA LYS A 191 -12.13 -5.90 17.52
C LYS A 191 -12.46 -4.42 17.65
N ASN A 192 -11.46 -3.59 17.94
CA ASN A 192 -11.66 -2.14 18.08
C ASN A 192 -12.06 -1.50 16.75
N ALA A 193 -11.42 -1.92 15.65
CA ALA A 193 -11.76 -1.42 14.33
C ALA A 193 -13.20 -1.82 13.95
N GLN A 194 -13.59 -3.08 14.15
CA GLN A 194 -14.95 -3.55 13.87
C GLN A 194 -15.97 -2.77 14.70
N LYS A 195 -15.73 -2.60 16.01
CA LYS A 195 -16.60 -1.79 16.88
C LYS A 195 -16.77 -0.36 16.35
N ALA A 196 -15.69 0.30 15.93
CA ALA A 196 -15.77 1.66 15.40
C ALA A 196 -16.62 1.75 14.12
N TYR A 197 -16.57 0.75 13.24
CA TYR A 197 -17.43 0.68 12.05
C TYR A 197 -18.87 0.24 12.37
N ASP A 198 -19.07 -0.54 13.43
CA ASP A 198 -20.42 -0.94 13.88
C ASP A 198 -21.19 0.24 14.48
N GLU A 199 -20.50 1.19 15.09
CA GLU A 199 -21.09 2.43 15.63
C GLU A 199 -21.45 3.46 14.54
N LEU A 200 -20.96 3.30 13.30
CA LEU A 200 -21.33 4.18 12.19
C LEU A 200 -22.76 3.91 11.71
N LYS A 201 -23.46 5.00 11.40
CA LYS A 201 -24.78 4.97 10.75
C LYS A 201 -24.58 5.02 9.24
N PHE A 202 -24.73 3.88 8.59
CA PHE A 202 -24.79 3.73 7.13
C PHE A 202 -25.77 2.63 6.75
N ASP A 203 -26.17 2.58 5.48
CA ASP A 203 -27.08 1.55 4.97
C ASP A 203 -26.36 0.19 4.89
N ARG A 204 -26.62 -0.70 5.85
CA ARG A 204 -26.01 -2.04 5.92
C ARG A 204 -26.60 -3.03 4.90
N GLU A 205 -27.71 -2.68 4.25
CA GLU A 205 -28.25 -3.46 3.14
C GLU A 205 -27.47 -3.18 1.86
N SER A 206 -27.06 -1.93 1.65
CA SER A 206 -26.28 -1.49 0.49
C SER A 206 -24.76 -1.63 0.69
N HIS A 207 -24.24 -1.50 1.91
CA HIS A 207 -22.80 -1.55 2.18
C HIS A 207 -22.39 -2.70 3.10
N GLY A 208 -21.19 -3.24 2.86
CA GLY A 208 -20.56 -4.23 3.71
C GLY A 208 -19.19 -3.76 4.20
N VAL A 209 -18.86 -4.06 5.46
CA VAL A 209 -17.53 -3.81 6.04
C VAL A 209 -17.04 -5.11 6.67
N THR A 210 -15.85 -5.57 6.25
CA THR A 210 -15.15 -6.73 6.80
C THR A 210 -13.78 -6.29 7.30
N VAL A 211 -13.48 -6.62 8.56
CA VAL A 211 -12.19 -6.33 9.17
C VAL A 211 -11.35 -7.60 9.25
N LEU A 212 -10.15 -7.57 8.68
CA LEU A 212 -9.16 -8.64 8.72
C LEU A 212 -7.91 -8.19 9.50
N PRO A 213 -7.20 -9.12 10.16
CA PRO A 213 -5.96 -8.80 10.84
C PRO A 213 -4.89 -8.37 9.84
N LEU A 214 -4.23 -7.25 10.10
CA LEU A 214 -3.09 -6.77 9.31
C LEU A 214 -2.14 -5.97 10.19
N GLU A 215 -0.91 -6.44 10.27
CA GLU A 215 0.23 -5.72 10.84
C GLU A 215 1.26 -5.51 9.73
N LEU A 216 1.53 -4.26 9.36
CA LEU A 216 2.40 -3.95 8.22
C LEU A 216 3.89 -4.04 8.55
N ASN A 217 4.30 -4.24 9.81
CA ASN A 217 5.70 -4.52 10.12
C ASN A 217 6.03 -6.03 10.03
N ASP A 218 5.03 -6.90 9.85
CA ASP A 218 5.18 -8.35 9.67
C ASP A 218 4.75 -8.80 8.26
N LEU A 219 5.73 -9.08 7.39
CA LEU A 219 5.48 -9.52 6.02
C LEU A 219 4.74 -10.88 5.93
N LYS A 220 4.85 -11.75 6.96
CA LYS A 220 4.05 -12.99 7.01
C LYS A 220 2.58 -12.66 7.24
N GLY A 221 2.31 -11.74 8.16
CA GLY A 221 0.98 -11.17 8.37
C GLY A 221 0.41 -10.52 7.11
N VAL A 222 1.23 -9.82 6.33
CA VAL A 222 0.82 -9.23 5.03
C VAL A 222 0.41 -10.32 4.02
N LYS A 223 1.19 -11.40 3.90
CA LYS A 223 0.84 -12.56 3.04
C LYS A 223 -0.49 -13.18 3.47
N SER A 224 -0.66 -13.45 4.76
CA SER A 224 -1.90 -14.01 5.29
C SER A 224 -3.11 -13.09 5.09
N PHE A 225 -2.94 -11.77 5.25
CA PHE A 225 -4.00 -10.80 4.98
C PHE A 225 -4.41 -10.81 3.50
N ALA A 226 -3.45 -10.90 2.57
CA ALA A 226 -3.74 -10.98 1.14
C ALA A 226 -4.51 -12.26 0.79
N GLU A 227 -4.10 -13.40 1.32
CA GLU A 227 -4.79 -14.69 1.15
C GLU A 227 -6.24 -14.63 1.68
N GLN A 228 -6.43 -14.18 2.92
CA GLN A 228 -7.76 -13.99 3.51
C GLN A 228 -8.60 -12.99 2.72
N THR A 229 -7.96 -11.93 2.21
CA THR A 229 -8.63 -10.95 1.35
C THR A 229 -9.15 -11.66 0.12
N LEU A 230 -8.29 -12.39 -0.63
CA LEU A 230 -8.64 -13.14 -1.83
C LEU A 230 -9.77 -14.14 -1.59
N ASP A 231 -9.71 -14.90 -0.50
CA ASP A 231 -10.76 -15.84 -0.09
C ASP A 231 -12.10 -15.13 0.14
N LYS A 232 -12.08 -13.96 0.81
CA LYS A 232 -13.27 -13.12 0.99
C LYS A 232 -13.72 -12.44 -0.31
N ILE A 233 -12.87 -12.29 -1.33
CA ILE A 233 -13.32 -11.84 -2.66
C ILE A 233 -14.07 -12.96 -3.38
N GLY A 234 -13.48 -14.14 -3.38
CA GLY A 234 -13.80 -15.15 -4.37
C GLY A 234 -13.73 -14.57 -5.78
N ARG A 235 -14.88 -14.51 -6.47
CA ARG A 235 -14.98 -14.11 -7.88
C ARG A 235 -15.30 -12.64 -8.09
N GLU A 236 -15.59 -11.88 -7.03
CA GLU A 236 -15.87 -10.44 -7.16
C GLU A 236 -14.62 -9.65 -7.63
N LYS A 237 -14.79 -8.39 -8.04
CA LYS A 237 -13.67 -7.56 -8.49
C LYS A 237 -13.06 -6.74 -7.34
N ILE A 238 -11.80 -6.34 -7.51
CA ILE A 238 -11.18 -5.26 -6.72
C ILE A 238 -11.17 -4.02 -7.59
N ASP A 239 -11.84 -2.97 -7.18
CA ASP A 239 -11.91 -1.75 -7.99
C ASP A 239 -10.91 -0.73 -7.57
N TYR A 240 -10.60 -0.75 -6.29
CA TYR A 240 -9.64 0.12 -5.66
C TYR A 240 -8.81 -0.69 -4.69
N LEU A 241 -7.52 -0.42 -4.66
CA LEU A 241 -6.63 -0.79 -3.57
C LEU A 241 -6.09 0.51 -2.98
N LEU A 242 -6.54 0.82 -1.76
CA LEU A 242 -6.07 1.98 -1.02
C LEU A 242 -4.93 1.57 -0.07
N LEU A 243 -3.75 2.10 -0.32
CA LEU A 243 -2.52 1.93 0.44
C LEU A 243 -2.34 3.18 1.33
N ASN A 244 -3.17 3.25 2.39
CA ASN A 244 -3.27 4.44 3.25
C ASN A 244 -2.39 4.40 4.50
N ALA A 245 -2.16 3.21 5.06
CA ALA A 245 -1.45 3.09 6.32
C ALA A 245 -0.04 3.69 6.23
N GLY A 246 0.41 4.27 7.34
CA GLY A 246 1.78 4.74 7.45
C GLY A 246 2.20 4.97 8.90
N LEU A 247 3.51 4.89 9.10
CA LEU A 247 4.23 5.16 10.33
C LEU A 247 5.13 6.38 10.12
N GLY A 248 5.14 7.29 11.08
CA GLY A 248 6.09 8.39 11.13
C GLY A 248 6.27 8.89 12.56
N GLY A 249 7.22 9.81 12.73
CA GLY A 249 7.68 10.20 14.06
C GLY A 249 8.49 9.10 14.76
N VAL A 250 9.16 8.24 13.98
CA VAL A 250 9.96 7.11 14.46
C VAL A 250 11.34 7.19 13.81
N ALA A 251 12.37 7.32 14.64
CA ALA A 251 13.78 7.32 14.21
C ALA A 251 14.28 5.89 13.95
N ALA A 252 15.37 5.76 13.19
CA ALA A 252 15.99 4.47 12.86
C ALA A 252 17.06 4.05 13.89
N GLU A 253 16.72 4.08 15.18
CA GLU A 253 17.67 3.82 16.29
C GLU A 253 17.74 2.36 16.73
N GLY A 254 16.82 1.51 16.27
CA GLY A 254 16.68 0.12 16.70
C GLY A 254 16.79 -0.93 15.59
N PRO A 255 16.73 -2.23 15.95
CA PRO A 255 16.70 -3.31 14.97
C PRO A 255 15.44 -3.23 14.10
N GLY A 256 15.54 -3.73 12.87
CA GLY A 256 14.39 -3.81 11.99
C GLY A 256 13.39 -4.86 12.49
N PRO A 257 12.09 -4.68 12.16
CA PRO A 257 11.06 -5.60 12.62
C PRO A 257 11.32 -7.00 12.05
N HIS A 258 11.11 -8.03 12.88
CA HIS A 258 11.29 -9.44 12.51
C HIS A 258 12.66 -9.78 11.87
N GLY A 259 13.72 -9.07 12.25
CA GLY A 259 15.07 -9.29 11.71
C GLY A 259 15.33 -8.63 10.34
N SER A 260 14.42 -7.76 9.89
CA SER A 260 14.62 -6.97 8.67
C SER A 260 15.89 -6.11 8.75
N LYS A 261 16.62 -6.00 7.64
CA LYS A 261 17.74 -5.06 7.50
C LYS A 261 17.29 -3.59 7.43
N TRP A 262 16.00 -3.35 7.21
CA TRP A 262 15.40 -2.03 7.05
C TRP A 262 14.74 -1.55 8.34
N CYS A 263 14.73 -0.24 8.57
CA CYS A 263 14.03 0.36 9.70
C CYS A 263 12.51 0.17 9.57
N GLU A 264 11.81 0.13 10.71
CA GLU A 264 10.36 -0.14 10.75
C GLU A 264 9.52 0.80 9.86
N PRO A 265 9.77 2.14 9.82
CA PRO A 265 9.03 3.02 8.91
C PRO A 265 9.15 2.61 7.44
N HIS A 266 10.31 2.10 7.00
CA HIS A 266 10.49 1.65 5.62
C HIS A 266 9.71 0.38 5.33
N VAL A 267 9.75 -0.57 6.28
CA VAL A 267 8.96 -1.80 6.17
C VAL A 267 7.47 -1.49 6.06
N VAL A 268 6.94 -0.63 6.94
CA VAL A 268 5.51 -0.29 6.99
C VAL A 268 5.06 0.58 5.80
N ASN A 269 5.78 1.66 5.50
CA ASN A 269 5.33 2.66 4.54
C ASN A 269 5.55 2.25 3.09
N HIS A 270 6.49 1.35 2.84
CA HIS A 270 6.89 0.97 1.50
C HIS A 270 6.89 -0.54 1.30
N LEU A 271 7.80 -1.29 1.95
CA LEU A 271 8.05 -2.69 1.62
C LEU A 271 6.79 -3.57 1.71
N SER A 272 6.04 -3.45 2.80
CA SER A 272 4.81 -4.22 3.02
C SER A 272 3.67 -3.84 2.09
N GLN A 273 3.58 -2.57 1.71
CA GLN A 273 2.54 -2.09 0.80
C GLN A 273 2.86 -2.48 -0.65
N HIS A 274 4.14 -2.37 -1.04
CA HIS A 274 4.65 -2.90 -2.30
C HIS A 274 4.44 -4.42 -2.42
N TYR A 275 4.74 -5.16 -1.35
CA TYR A 275 4.51 -6.60 -1.28
C TYR A 275 3.03 -6.97 -1.37
N LEU A 276 2.15 -6.19 -0.73
CA LEU A 276 0.71 -6.39 -0.84
C LEU A 276 0.21 -6.24 -2.28
N VAL A 277 0.74 -5.28 -3.05
CA VAL A 277 0.39 -5.14 -4.47
C VAL A 277 0.85 -6.37 -5.26
N HIS A 278 2.06 -6.90 -5.00
CA HIS A 278 2.52 -8.16 -5.61
C HIS A 278 1.57 -9.32 -5.31
N LEU A 279 1.18 -9.50 -4.06
CA LEU A 279 0.30 -10.59 -3.61
C LEU A 279 -1.10 -10.53 -4.23
N LEU A 280 -1.61 -9.32 -4.49
CA LEU A 280 -2.92 -9.09 -5.09
C LEU A 280 -2.86 -8.87 -6.61
N ARG A 281 -1.67 -8.87 -7.22
CA ARG A 281 -1.43 -8.39 -8.59
C ARG A 281 -2.37 -9.00 -9.61
N GLU A 282 -2.48 -10.33 -9.62
CA GLU A 282 -3.32 -11.03 -10.59
C GLU A 282 -4.78 -10.57 -10.51
N LYS A 283 -5.29 -10.43 -9.28
CA LYS A 283 -6.66 -9.99 -9.04
C LYS A 283 -6.87 -8.52 -9.40
N LEU A 284 -5.88 -7.67 -9.12
CA LEU A 284 -5.90 -6.25 -9.46
C LEU A 284 -5.94 -6.04 -10.98
N VAL A 285 -5.11 -6.79 -11.72
CA VAL A 285 -5.06 -6.75 -13.19
C VAL A 285 -6.36 -7.26 -13.79
N GLU A 286 -6.87 -8.42 -13.35
CA GLU A 286 -8.17 -8.97 -13.79
C GLU A 286 -9.30 -7.94 -13.60
N SER A 287 -9.27 -7.23 -12.47
CA SER A 287 -10.31 -6.29 -12.10
C SER A 287 -10.17 -4.92 -12.74
N LYS A 288 -9.01 -4.62 -13.35
CA LYS A 288 -8.62 -3.27 -13.81
C LYS A 288 -8.75 -2.22 -12.68
N SER A 289 -8.27 -2.60 -11.49
CA SER A 289 -8.32 -1.77 -10.29
C SER A 289 -7.57 -0.45 -10.45
N ARG A 290 -7.98 0.55 -9.69
CA ARG A 290 -7.16 1.69 -9.34
C ARG A 290 -6.38 1.44 -8.06
N ILE A 291 -5.08 1.72 -8.07
CA ILE A 291 -4.20 1.56 -6.92
C ILE A 291 -3.80 2.97 -6.45
N VAL A 292 -4.10 3.29 -5.19
CA VAL A 292 -3.88 4.62 -4.61
C VAL A 292 -2.87 4.52 -3.48
N PHE A 293 -1.71 5.14 -3.66
CA PHE A 293 -0.67 5.28 -2.64
C PHE A 293 -0.85 6.59 -1.88
N VAL A 294 -1.08 6.53 -0.56
CA VAL A 294 -1.13 7.75 0.26
C VAL A 294 0.30 8.17 0.61
N SER A 295 0.75 9.22 -0.06
CA SER A 295 2.06 9.83 0.08
C SER A 295 1.99 11.12 0.93
N SER A 296 2.96 12.02 0.77
CA SER A 296 3.05 13.29 1.49
C SER A 296 3.88 14.28 0.70
N GLY A 297 3.63 15.57 0.88
CA GLY A 297 4.51 16.60 0.32
C GLY A 297 5.94 16.60 0.89
N ALA A 298 6.19 15.81 1.96
CA ALA A 298 7.52 15.58 2.54
C ALA A 298 8.52 14.95 1.56
N ILE A 299 8.06 14.31 0.47
CA ILE A 299 8.95 13.77 -0.57
C ILE A 299 9.94 14.81 -1.12
N ARG A 300 9.56 16.10 -1.13
CA ARG A 300 10.38 17.20 -1.64
C ARG A 300 11.59 17.51 -0.76
N ARG A 301 11.65 16.94 0.45
CA ARG A 301 12.78 17.08 1.36
C ARG A 301 13.92 16.11 1.06
N VAL A 302 13.73 15.15 0.15
CA VAL A 302 14.79 14.26 -0.33
C VAL A 302 15.58 14.97 -1.43
N SER A 303 16.69 15.61 -1.04
CA SER A 303 17.60 16.31 -1.96
C SER A 303 18.47 15.34 -2.74
N ASP A 304 18.96 14.28 -2.11
CA ASP A 304 19.83 13.27 -2.72
C ASP A 304 19.28 11.86 -2.44
N PRO A 305 18.75 11.13 -3.44
CA PRO A 305 18.29 9.76 -3.25
C PRO A 305 19.39 8.74 -2.88
N SER A 306 20.67 9.08 -3.00
CA SER A 306 21.77 8.16 -2.68
C SER A 306 21.86 7.84 -1.18
N VAL A 307 21.37 8.74 -0.32
CA VAL A 307 21.40 8.54 1.15
C VAL A 307 20.40 7.49 1.63
N LEU A 308 19.44 7.10 0.80
CA LEU A 308 18.38 6.16 1.17
C LEU A 308 18.96 4.80 1.59
N ASP A 309 20.03 4.32 0.95
CA ASP A 309 20.71 3.05 1.25
C ASP A 309 21.33 2.99 2.64
N THR A 310 21.66 4.14 3.20
CA THR A 310 22.24 4.27 4.54
C THR A 310 21.17 4.62 5.56
N GLU A 311 20.31 5.60 5.26
CA GLU A 311 19.39 6.17 6.23
C GLU A 311 18.17 5.28 6.51
N LEU A 312 17.76 4.44 5.55
CA LEU A 312 16.62 3.53 5.73
C LEU A 312 17.01 2.19 6.36
N LYS A 313 18.30 1.92 6.58
CA LYS A 313 18.74 0.71 7.30
C LYS A 313 18.29 0.75 8.77
N ALA A 314 18.05 -0.44 9.32
CA ALA A 314 17.88 -0.60 10.76
C ALA A 314 19.15 -0.13 11.49
N GLY A 315 18.97 0.58 12.61
CA GLY A 315 20.08 1.12 13.40
C GLY A 315 20.92 2.20 12.71
N SER A 316 20.43 2.82 11.62
CA SER A 316 21.17 3.89 10.92
C SER A 316 21.33 5.18 11.74
N GLY A 317 20.51 5.37 12.77
CA GLY A 317 20.45 6.61 13.56
C GLY A 317 19.76 7.76 12.83
N ALA A 318 19.14 7.53 11.66
CA ALA A 318 18.41 8.56 10.94
C ALA A 318 17.23 9.09 11.78
N SER A 319 17.09 10.42 11.80
CA SER A 319 16.04 11.10 12.57
C SER A 319 14.63 10.70 12.12
N ALA A 320 13.64 10.86 13.00
CA ALA A 320 12.24 10.61 12.69
C ALA A 320 11.71 11.42 11.49
N SER A 321 12.24 12.63 11.27
CA SER A 321 11.86 13.45 10.11
C SER A 321 12.48 12.89 8.83
N THR A 322 13.77 12.55 8.88
CA THR A 322 14.52 11.96 7.77
C THR A 322 13.89 10.64 7.32
N THR A 323 13.64 9.70 8.24
CA THR A 323 13.01 8.42 7.93
C THR A 323 11.63 8.62 7.30
N TYR A 324 10.81 9.53 7.81
CA TYR A 324 9.49 9.79 7.23
C TYR A 324 9.59 10.33 5.79
N CYS A 325 10.44 11.33 5.54
CA CYS A 325 10.63 11.89 4.19
C CYS A 325 11.13 10.83 3.21
N ASN A 326 12.14 10.07 3.61
CA ASN A 326 12.75 9.02 2.80
C ASN A 326 11.75 7.91 2.48
N THR A 327 10.95 7.47 3.46
CA THR A 327 9.97 6.40 3.23
C THR A 327 8.78 6.82 2.38
N LYS A 328 8.33 8.09 2.49
CA LYS A 328 7.31 8.63 1.58
C LYS A 328 7.85 8.78 0.15
N PHE A 329 9.15 9.11 0.02
CA PHE A 329 9.80 9.15 -1.28
C PHE A 329 9.95 7.75 -1.90
N THR A 330 10.39 6.74 -1.13
CA THR A 330 10.42 5.35 -1.62
C THR A 330 9.02 4.81 -1.95
N GLY A 331 8.00 5.20 -1.18
CA GLY A 331 6.61 4.88 -1.52
C GLY A 331 6.17 5.48 -2.87
N LEU A 332 6.62 6.69 -3.21
CA LEU A 332 6.37 7.28 -4.53
C LEU A 332 7.17 6.58 -5.64
N LEU A 333 8.42 6.16 -5.39
CA LEU A 333 9.15 5.28 -6.31
C LEU A 333 8.35 4.00 -6.57
N GLY A 334 7.78 3.40 -5.54
CA GLY A 334 6.87 2.24 -5.65
C GLY A 334 5.66 2.52 -6.52
N ALA A 335 4.98 3.65 -6.33
CA ALA A 335 3.84 4.03 -7.15
C ALA A 335 4.22 4.22 -8.63
N GLN A 336 5.34 4.89 -8.93
CA GLN A 336 5.84 5.06 -10.29
C GLN A 336 6.26 3.74 -10.93
N TRP A 337 6.91 2.87 -10.16
CA TRP A 337 7.27 1.53 -10.61
C TRP A 337 6.02 0.73 -10.98
N TRP A 338 5.00 0.67 -10.12
CA TRP A 338 3.75 -0.02 -10.43
C TRP A 338 2.99 0.62 -11.58
N ARG A 339 3.02 1.95 -11.73
CA ARG A 339 2.45 2.64 -12.89
C ARG A 339 3.09 2.18 -14.20
N ARG A 340 4.41 1.93 -14.20
CA ARG A 340 5.16 1.36 -15.32
C ARG A 340 4.84 -0.13 -15.53
N GLN A 341 4.83 -0.94 -14.47
CA GLN A 341 4.60 -2.39 -14.56
C GLN A 341 3.17 -2.79 -14.93
N LEU A 342 2.19 -1.94 -14.60
CA LEU A 342 0.76 -2.14 -14.89
C LEU A 342 0.27 -1.14 -15.93
N ALA A 343 1.18 -0.65 -16.78
CA ALA A 343 0.83 0.21 -17.88
C ALA A 343 -0.29 -0.44 -18.70
N ASP A 344 -1.32 0.35 -19.00
CA ASP A 344 -2.45 0.00 -19.87
C ASP A 344 -3.44 -1.03 -19.28
N THR A 345 -3.15 -1.60 -18.11
CA THR A 345 -4.08 -2.48 -17.38
C THR A 345 -4.74 -1.79 -16.20
N ASN A 346 -4.00 -0.97 -15.44
CA ASN A 346 -4.45 -0.38 -14.20
C ASN A 346 -4.05 1.10 -14.08
N ASP A 347 -4.85 1.83 -13.31
CA ASP A 347 -4.46 3.17 -12.88
C ASP A 347 -3.72 3.10 -11.55
N VAL A 348 -2.56 3.73 -11.48
CA VAL A 348 -1.76 3.83 -10.26
C VAL A 348 -1.49 5.31 -10.01
N VAL A 349 -1.91 5.78 -8.84
CA VAL A 349 -1.80 7.19 -8.46
C VAL A 349 -1.29 7.32 -7.03
N ALA A 350 -0.68 8.46 -6.73
CA ALA A 350 -0.28 8.86 -5.39
C ALA A 350 -1.08 10.08 -4.95
N VAL A 351 -1.29 10.23 -3.65
CA VAL A 351 -2.01 11.39 -3.09
C VAL A 351 -1.38 11.88 -1.80
N SER A 352 -1.21 13.19 -1.66
CA SER A 352 -0.96 13.83 -0.37
C SER A 352 -2.29 14.33 0.19
N PRO A 353 -2.72 13.87 1.39
CA PRO A 353 -3.92 14.41 2.03
C PRO A 353 -3.68 15.82 2.62
N GLY A 354 -2.44 16.29 2.63
CA GLY A 354 -2.00 17.52 3.28
C GLY A 354 -1.40 17.24 4.66
N LEU A 355 -1.19 18.29 5.43
CA LEU A 355 -0.76 18.21 6.82
C LEU A 355 -2.02 18.06 7.69
N ILE A 356 -2.20 16.95 8.40
CA ILE A 356 -3.44 16.69 9.16
C ILE A 356 -3.17 16.68 10.67
N PRO A 357 -3.22 17.85 11.37
CA PRO A 357 -2.96 17.98 12.81
C PRO A 357 -3.76 17.00 13.68
N GLY A 358 -5.00 16.68 13.29
CA GLY A 358 -5.89 15.80 14.05
C GLY A 358 -5.52 14.32 14.02
N THR A 359 -4.49 13.91 13.25
CA THR A 359 -4.06 12.50 13.21
C THR A 359 -3.07 12.17 14.30
N GLY A 360 -3.04 10.90 14.75
CA GLY A 360 -2.00 10.41 15.66
C GLY A 360 -0.57 10.53 15.10
N LEU A 361 -0.42 10.70 13.78
CA LEU A 361 0.85 10.95 13.11
C LEU A 361 1.33 12.40 13.31
N ALA A 362 0.43 13.38 13.27
CA ALA A 362 0.76 14.79 13.37
C ALA A 362 1.37 15.18 14.72
N GLY A 363 0.84 14.63 15.83
CA GLY A 363 1.38 14.87 17.16
C GLY A 363 2.85 14.43 17.30
N ARG A 364 3.27 13.38 16.59
CA ARG A 364 4.67 12.91 16.58
C ARG A 364 5.59 13.70 15.65
N MET A 365 5.00 14.46 14.72
CA MET A 365 5.72 15.19 13.67
C MET A 365 5.68 16.71 13.86
N GLY A 366 5.05 17.20 14.93
CA GLY A 366 4.93 18.63 15.23
C GLY A 366 4.08 19.40 14.21
N ILE A 367 3.09 18.77 13.62
CA ILE A 367 2.20 19.41 12.63
C ILE A 367 1.12 20.21 13.35
N THR A 368 1.01 21.50 13.02
CA THR A 368 0.06 22.45 13.63
C THR A 368 -0.96 22.98 12.62
N ALA A 369 -2.08 23.52 13.11
CA ALA A 369 -3.21 23.94 12.27
C ALA A 369 -2.96 25.24 11.48
N ASP A 370 -1.94 26.01 11.85
CA ASP A 370 -1.54 27.28 11.21
C ASP A 370 -0.66 27.09 9.96
N MET A 371 -0.18 25.87 9.70
CA MET A 371 0.62 25.58 8.52
C MET A 371 -0.22 25.71 7.24
N ALA A 372 0.37 26.27 6.16
CA ALA A 372 -0.37 26.58 4.93
C ALA A 372 -1.00 25.36 4.21
N ASP A 373 -0.46 24.15 4.42
CA ASP A 373 -1.00 22.88 3.90
C ASP A 373 -1.80 22.11 4.96
N ALA A 374 -2.14 22.76 6.09
CA ALA A 374 -2.96 22.14 7.12
C ALA A 374 -4.39 21.91 6.63
N LYS A 375 -4.89 20.69 6.79
CA LYS A 375 -6.27 20.29 6.51
C LYS A 375 -6.86 19.59 7.72
N SER A 376 -8.18 19.70 7.87
CA SER A 376 -8.94 18.87 8.81
C SER A 376 -8.94 17.39 8.38
N ILE A 377 -9.29 16.47 9.29
CA ILE A 377 -9.41 15.05 8.96
C ILE A 377 -10.43 14.82 7.81
N PRO A 378 -11.62 15.44 7.79
CA PRO A 378 -12.55 15.30 6.68
C PRO A 378 -12.01 15.80 5.33
N GLU A 379 -11.30 16.92 5.29
CA GLU A 379 -10.70 17.46 4.05
C GLU A 379 -9.55 16.57 3.54
N GLY A 380 -8.71 16.06 4.45
CA GLY A 380 -7.68 15.09 4.10
C GLY A 380 -8.27 13.79 3.54
N ALA A 381 -9.39 13.33 4.11
CA ALA A 381 -10.14 12.17 3.61
C ALA A 381 -10.73 12.42 2.22
N GLN A 382 -11.28 13.62 1.96
CA GLN A 382 -11.76 14.01 0.63
C GLN A 382 -10.64 13.99 -0.42
N SER A 383 -9.43 14.41 -0.05
CA SER A 383 -8.27 14.33 -0.95
C SER A 383 -7.97 12.87 -1.35
N VAL A 384 -8.01 11.94 -0.39
CA VAL A 384 -7.84 10.50 -0.65
C VAL A 384 -8.96 9.96 -1.55
N LEU A 385 -10.22 10.32 -1.27
CA LEU A 385 -11.36 9.92 -2.10
C LEU A 385 -11.27 10.49 -3.52
N ALA A 386 -10.78 11.72 -3.69
CA ALA A 386 -10.54 12.32 -5.01
C ALA A 386 -9.52 11.51 -5.82
N ALA A 387 -8.43 11.03 -5.21
CA ALA A 387 -7.47 10.16 -5.89
C ALA A 387 -8.08 8.82 -6.33
N MET A 388 -9.09 8.33 -5.61
CA MET A 388 -9.85 7.15 -6.02
C MET A 388 -10.76 7.48 -7.20
N THR A 389 -11.56 8.54 -7.15
CA THR A 389 -12.70 8.71 -8.08
C THR A 389 -12.41 9.57 -9.31
N ARG A 390 -11.41 10.45 -9.27
CA ARG A 390 -11.11 11.38 -10.37
C ARG A 390 -10.70 10.67 -11.66
N SER A 391 -11.05 11.26 -12.78
CA SER A 391 -10.77 10.73 -14.13
C SER A 391 -10.00 11.72 -15.01
N ASP A 392 -9.74 12.93 -14.51
CA ASP A 392 -9.02 14.01 -15.19
C ASP A 392 -7.50 13.86 -15.01
N PHE A 393 -6.95 12.77 -15.53
CA PHE A 393 -5.52 12.51 -15.47
C PHE A 393 -4.73 13.43 -16.40
N PRO A 394 -3.51 13.85 -15.99
CA PRO A 394 -2.59 14.53 -16.89
C PRO A 394 -2.22 13.64 -18.09
N GLU A 395 -1.94 14.26 -19.23
CA GLU A 395 -1.43 13.55 -20.42
C GLU A 395 -0.06 12.92 -20.17
N ASP A 396 0.80 13.61 -19.41
CA ASP A 396 2.07 13.05 -18.94
C ASP A 396 1.80 11.97 -17.88
N ARG A 397 2.08 10.72 -18.26
CA ARG A 397 1.81 9.53 -17.44
C ARG A 397 2.67 9.45 -16.17
N ASP A 398 3.74 10.22 -16.09
CA ASP A 398 4.58 10.30 -14.88
C ASP A 398 3.98 11.26 -13.83
N ARG A 399 3.01 12.10 -14.20
CA ARG A 399 2.32 13.01 -13.28
C ARG A 399 1.19 12.30 -12.53
N ILE A 400 1.59 11.46 -11.57
CA ILE A 400 0.65 10.61 -10.82
C ILE A 400 0.31 11.14 -9.42
N PHE A 401 0.82 12.30 -9.02
CA PHE A 401 0.73 12.78 -7.64
C PHE A 401 -0.35 13.86 -7.48
N LEU A 402 -1.46 13.52 -6.82
CA LEU A 402 -2.53 14.44 -6.47
C LEU A 402 -2.25 15.14 -5.13
N THR A 403 -2.37 16.47 -5.10
CA THR A 403 -2.17 17.25 -3.88
C THR A 403 -3.46 17.42 -3.07
N SER A 404 -3.31 17.92 -1.85
CA SER A 404 -4.36 18.36 -0.94
C SER A 404 -5.13 19.60 -1.43
N TRP A 405 -4.62 20.28 -2.46
CA TRP A 405 -5.25 21.44 -3.09
C TRP A 405 -6.01 21.05 -4.37
N GLY A 406 -5.87 19.80 -4.82
CA GLY A 406 -6.63 19.25 -5.94
C GLY A 406 -5.94 19.33 -7.30
N GLU A 407 -4.68 19.75 -7.37
CA GLU A 407 -3.88 19.66 -8.59
C GLU A 407 -3.03 18.39 -8.66
N TRP A 408 -2.77 17.93 -9.88
CA TRP A 408 -1.72 16.95 -10.15
C TRP A 408 -0.38 17.70 -10.25
N TRP A 409 0.58 17.33 -9.41
CA TRP A 409 1.89 17.99 -9.44
C TRP A 409 2.56 17.90 -10.82
N GLU A 410 3.29 18.97 -11.15
CA GLU A 410 4.15 18.99 -12.32
C GLU A 410 5.31 18.00 -12.15
N LYS A 411 5.75 17.41 -13.27
CA LYS A 411 6.83 16.41 -13.27
C LYS A 411 8.10 16.95 -12.62
N SER A 412 8.42 18.23 -12.80
CA SER A 412 9.59 18.88 -12.17
C SER A 412 9.60 18.82 -10.65
N VAL A 413 8.43 18.70 -9.99
CA VAL A 413 8.34 18.59 -8.53
C VAL A 413 8.68 17.19 -8.04
N ILE A 414 8.44 16.18 -8.88
CA ILE A 414 8.57 14.76 -8.56
C ILE A 414 9.59 14.04 -9.45
N GLU A 415 10.45 14.80 -10.15
CA GLU A 415 11.31 14.29 -11.23
C GLU A 415 12.21 13.15 -10.77
N LYS A 416 12.74 13.23 -9.54
CA LYS A 416 13.61 12.19 -8.96
C LYS A 416 12.88 10.86 -8.80
N SER A 417 11.56 10.87 -8.64
CA SER A 417 10.77 9.64 -8.58
C SER A 417 10.57 8.97 -9.95
N THR A 418 10.83 9.71 -11.04
CA THR A 418 10.69 9.20 -12.41
C THR A 418 11.93 8.46 -12.91
N ASP A 419 13.02 8.46 -12.12
CA ASP A 419 14.22 7.69 -12.39
C ASP A 419 13.93 6.18 -12.31
N LYS A 420 14.07 5.50 -13.45
CA LYS A 420 13.74 4.07 -13.59
C LYS A 420 14.74 3.16 -12.87
N GLU A 421 16.01 3.51 -12.86
CA GLU A 421 17.03 2.72 -12.15
C GLU A 421 16.81 2.79 -10.65
N LEU A 422 16.47 3.99 -10.16
CA LEU A 422 16.10 4.20 -8.77
C LEU A 422 14.81 3.47 -8.39
N GLN A 423 13.79 3.49 -9.27
CA GLN A 423 12.57 2.69 -9.08
C GLN A 423 12.89 1.20 -8.99
N ASP A 424 13.67 0.65 -9.93
CA ASP A 424 14.00 -0.77 -9.97
C ASP A 424 14.82 -1.20 -8.74
N LYS A 425 15.72 -0.34 -8.26
CA LYS A 425 16.48 -0.55 -7.03
C LYS A 425 15.60 -0.64 -5.77
N TRP A 426 14.60 0.23 -5.65
CA TRP A 426 13.76 0.33 -4.45
C TRP A 426 12.48 -0.51 -4.51
N CYS A 427 12.23 -1.22 -5.62
CA CYS A 427 11.03 -2.02 -5.82
C CYS A 427 11.38 -3.50 -6.06
N PRO A 428 11.80 -4.23 -5.01
CA PRO A 428 12.18 -5.63 -5.13
C PRO A 428 11.04 -6.51 -5.65
N SER A 429 11.41 -7.65 -6.24
CA SER A 429 10.45 -8.66 -6.68
C SER A 429 9.75 -9.33 -5.50
N LYS A 430 8.61 -9.99 -5.74
CA LYS A 430 7.91 -10.76 -4.72
C LYS A 430 8.83 -11.83 -4.10
N GLU A 431 9.57 -12.54 -4.94
CA GLU A 431 10.47 -13.63 -4.55
C GLU A 431 11.65 -13.11 -3.73
N GLU A 432 12.18 -11.91 -4.05
CA GLU A 432 13.24 -11.28 -3.26
C GLU A 432 12.73 -10.90 -1.86
N ILE A 433 11.53 -10.34 -1.76
CA ILE A 433 10.90 -9.99 -0.49
C ILE A 433 10.66 -11.26 0.34
N GLU A 434 10.07 -12.31 -0.25
CA GLU A 434 9.80 -13.57 0.44
C GLU A 434 11.09 -14.25 0.91
N ARG A 435 12.13 -14.27 0.07
CA ARG A 435 13.45 -14.81 0.42
C ARG A 435 14.11 -14.05 1.57
N GLU A 436 14.14 -12.72 1.52
CA GLU A 436 14.75 -11.89 2.58
C GLU A 436 13.96 -11.99 3.89
N ALA A 437 12.64 -12.16 3.83
CA ALA A 437 11.78 -12.30 5.00
C ALA A 437 11.67 -13.73 5.55
N GLY A 438 12.33 -14.72 4.91
CA GLY A 438 12.22 -16.13 5.30
C GLY A 438 10.79 -16.66 5.20
N ILE A 439 10.06 -16.24 4.16
CA ILE A 439 8.71 -16.69 3.83
C ILE A 439 8.83 -17.77 2.76
N SER A 440 8.46 -19.00 3.09
CA SER A 440 8.42 -20.07 2.10
C SER A 440 7.30 -19.81 1.08
N SER A 441 7.60 -20.08 -0.19
CA SER A 441 6.71 -19.94 -1.34
C SER A 441 5.46 -20.81 -1.21
#